data_AF-A0A950QG32-F1
#
_entry.id   AF-A0A950QG32-F1
#
_cell.length_a   1.000
_cell.length_b   1.000
_cell.length_c   1.000
_cell.angle_alpha   90.00
_cell.angle_beta   90.00
_cell.angle_gamma   90.00
#
_symmetry.space_group_name_H-M   'P 1'
#
loop_
_entity.id
_entity.type
_entity.pdbx_description
1 polymer ?
#
loop_
_entity_poly.entity_id
_entity_poly.type
_entity_poly.pdbx_seq_one_letter_code
_entity_poly.pdbx_strand_id
1 'polypeptide(L)'
;AVVSNPQQLAFGQPSIDATTAVGDNIIGSGDSRGIVALQNLATAQQTFSAVGNLGAQITTLGGYAAGFYQDVAVQSESATGNATQQSDRLQEAQSRQSQVSGVNLDEELSNMMIYQQAYGAGARILQVVQQMYDTLLQVN
;
A
#
# COMPACT_ATOMS: atom_id res chain seq x y z
N ALA A 1 -11.53 -25.68 24.54
CA ALA A 1 -11.18 -26.84 25.39
C ALA A 1 -10.76 -26.36 26.79
N VAL A 2 -9.60 -25.72 26.93
CA VAL A 2 -9.11 -25.17 28.23
C VAL A 2 -9.97 -24.01 28.75
N VAL A 3 -10.44 -23.11 27.87
CA VAL A 3 -11.28 -21.95 28.24
C VAL A 3 -12.63 -22.37 28.84
N SER A 4 -13.17 -23.51 28.39
CA SER A 4 -14.46 -24.06 28.85
C SER A 4 -14.33 -24.96 30.08
N ASN A 5 -13.12 -25.40 30.43
CA ASN A 5 -12.84 -26.20 31.62
C ASN A 5 -11.41 -25.95 32.12
N PRO A 6 -11.20 -24.90 32.95
CA PRO A 6 -9.88 -24.53 33.47
C PRO A 6 -9.20 -25.65 34.28
N GLN A 7 -9.99 -26.58 34.83
CA GLN A 7 -9.49 -27.76 35.55
C GLN A 7 -8.71 -28.76 34.67
N GLN A 8 -8.77 -28.61 33.34
CA GLN A 8 -7.95 -29.41 32.41
C GLN A 8 -6.49 -28.92 32.34
N LEU A 9 -6.18 -27.76 32.91
CA LEU A 9 -4.80 -27.31 33.05
C LEU A 9 -4.22 -27.91 34.33
N ALA A 10 -3.32 -28.89 34.18
CA ALA A 10 -2.58 -29.44 35.29
C ALA A 10 -1.51 -28.43 35.76
N PHE A 11 -1.62 -27.97 37.01
CA PHE A 11 -0.66 -27.04 37.62
C PHE A 11 0.30 -27.70 38.61
N GLY A 12 0.04 -28.95 38.99
CA GLY A 12 0.98 -29.75 39.77
C GLY A 12 2.15 -30.18 38.89
N GLN A 13 3.37 -29.92 39.34
CA GLN A 13 4.58 -30.34 38.64
C GLN A 13 5.24 -31.46 39.47
N PRO A 14 5.27 -32.72 38.97
CA PRO A 14 5.97 -33.78 39.67
C PRO A 14 7.45 -33.43 39.81
N SER A 15 7.94 -33.35 41.04
CA SER A 15 9.35 -33.16 41.33
C SER A 15 10.01 -34.52 41.45
N ILE A 16 10.60 -34.99 40.35
CA ILE A 16 11.37 -36.23 40.32
C ILE A 16 12.83 -35.85 40.07
N ASP A 17 13.68 -36.16 41.04
CA ASP A 17 15.13 -35.98 40.98
C ASP A 17 15.85 -37.29 41.36
N ALA A 18 17.18 -37.27 41.37
CA ALA A 18 17.98 -38.44 41.71
C ALA A 18 17.82 -38.94 43.15
N THR A 19 17.15 -38.17 44.02
CA THR A 19 16.91 -38.50 45.43
C THR A 19 15.50 -39.02 45.70
N THR A 20 14.61 -38.94 44.71
CA THR A 20 13.21 -39.37 44.83
C THR A 20 13.11 -40.89 44.91
N ALA A 21 12.41 -41.40 45.93
CA ALA A 21 12.20 -42.82 46.20
C ALA A 21 10.72 -43.24 46.09
N VAL A 22 10.49 -44.55 46.03
CA VAL A 22 9.12 -45.12 46.04
C VAL A 22 8.45 -44.78 47.39
N GLY A 23 7.32 -44.07 47.32
CA GLY A 23 6.58 -43.61 48.50
C GLY A 23 6.68 -42.10 48.74
N ASP A 24 7.55 -41.38 48.03
CA ASP A 24 7.65 -39.93 48.14
C ASP A 24 6.42 -39.22 47.55
N ASN A 25 5.97 -38.17 48.24
CA ASN A 25 4.95 -37.28 47.72
C ASN A 25 5.59 -36.29 46.73
N ILE A 26 5.52 -36.62 45.45
CA ILE A 26 6.10 -35.81 44.37
C ILE A 26 5.15 -34.68 43.89
N ILE A 27 3.87 -34.73 44.29
CA ILE A 27 2.82 -33.76 43.95
C ILE A 27 1.84 -33.67 45.12
N GLY A 28 1.72 -32.47 45.70
CA GLY A 28 0.77 -32.16 46.76
C GLY A 28 -0.56 -31.61 46.24
N SER A 29 -1.62 -31.77 47.02
CA SER A 29 -2.88 -31.04 46.80
C SER A 29 -2.61 -29.54 46.93
N GLY A 30 -2.94 -28.76 45.90
CA GLY A 30 -2.67 -27.31 45.87
C GLY A 30 -1.28 -26.92 45.35
N ASP A 31 -0.54 -27.82 44.71
CA ASP A 31 0.74 -27.50 44.06
C ASP A 31 0.56 -26.41 42.97
N SER A 32 1.19 -25.26 43.19
CA SER A 32 1.10 -24.07 42.34
C SER A 32 2.33 -23.87 41.44
N ARG A 33 3.31 -24.78 41.48
CA ARG A 33 4.58 -24.66 40.74
C ARG A 33 4.37 -24.53 39.23
N GLY A 34 3.38 -25.23 38.66
CA GLY A 34 3.04 -25.11 37.24
C GLY A 34 2.45 -23.75 36.86
N ILE A 35 1.63 -23.13 37.73
CA ILE A 35 1.15 -21.74 37.50
C ILE A 35 2.31 -20.75 37.56
N VAL A 36 3.23 -20.93 38.51
CA VAL A 36 4.42 -20.08 38.63
C VAL A 36 5.33 -20.25 37.40
N ALA A 37 5.51 -21.48 36.91
CA ALA A 37 6.25 -21.75 35.68
C ALA A 37 5.59 -21.10 34.45
N LEU A 38 4.27 -21.17 34.34
CA LEU A 38 3.52 -20.51 33.27
C LEU A 38 3.59 -18.98 33.36
N GLN A 39 3.50 -18.42 34.56
CA GLN A 39 3.70 -16.98 34.81
C GLN A 39 5.11 -16.56 34.37
N ASN A 40 6.12 -17.34 34.75
CA ASN A 40 7.51 -17.08 34.40
C ASN A 40 7.75 -17.21 32.89
N LEU A 41 6.96 -17.99 32.15
CA LEU A 41 7.07 -18.07 30.69
C LEU A 41 6.86 -16.71 30.00
N ALA A 42 6.03 -15.83 30.58
CA ALA A 42 5.78 -14.51 30.01
C ALA A 42 7.05 -13.62 29.99
N THR A 43 7.94 -13.83 30.96
CA THR A 43 9.21 -13.08 31.09
C THR A 43 10.43 -13.91 30.71
N ALA A 44 10.30 -15.23 30.58
CA ALA A 44 11.36 -16.13 30.16
C ALA A 44 11.77 -15.83 28.72
N GLN A 45 13.08 -15.74 28.52
CA GLN A 45 13.65 -15.63 27.18
C GLN A 45 13.60 -16.98 26.48
N GLN A 46 13.10 -16.98 25.26
CA GLN A 46 13.06 -18.12 24.37
C GLN A 46 13.94 -17.84 23.16
N THR A 47 14.52 -18.90 22.58
CA THR A 47 15.28 -18.79 21.33
C THR A 47 14.31 -18.92 20.17
N PHE A 48 14.24 -17.90 19.33
CA PHE A 48 13.49 -17.91 18.08
C PHE A 48 14.48 -17.98 16.91
N SER A 49 14.26 -18.93 16.01
CA SER A 49 15.02 -19.01 14.75
C SER A 49 14.61 -17.87 13.82
N ALA A 50 15.49 -17.53 12.86
CA ALA A 50 15.17 -16.53 11.85
C ALA A 50 13.99 -16.98 10.99
N VAL A 51 13.02 -16.09 10.77
CA VAL A 51 11.82 -16.34 9.95
C VAL A 51 11.43 -15.05 9.23
N GLY A 52 11.28 -15.12 7.90
CA GLY A 52 10.94 -13.94 7.09
C GLY A 52 11.99 -12.83 7.23
N ASN A 53 11.56 -11.62 7.56
CA ASN A 53 12.42 -10.48 7.85
C ASN A 53 12.93 -10.44 9.30
N LEU A 54 12.48 -11.34 10.18
CA LEU A 54 12.93 -11.39 11.56
C LEU A 54 14.19 -12.27 11.67
N GLY A 55 15.28 -11.66 12.12
CA GLY A 55 16.52 -12.38 12.45
C GLY A 55 16.33 -13.34 13.65
N ALA A 56 17.26 -14.29 13.76
CA ALA A 56 17.29 -15.17 14.94
C ALA A 56 17.56 -14.33 16.19
N GLN A 57 16.78 -14.56 17.24
CA GLN A 57 16.79 -13.70 18.43
C GLN A 57 16.43 -14.48 19.68
N ILE A 58 16.94 -14.01 20.81
CA ILE A 58 16.59 -14.50 22.14
C ILE A 58 15.78 -13.41 22.83
N THR A 59 14.49 -13.64 23.03
CA THR A 59 13.56 -12.64 23.58
C THR A 59 12.37 -13.31 24.26
N THR A 60 11.53 -12.54 24.94
CA THR A 60 10.28 -13.06 25.53
C THR A 60 9.24 -13.31 24.44
N LEU A 61 8.20 -14.10 24.72
CA LEU A 61 7.08 -14.26 23.78
C LEU A 61 6.46 -12.91 23.39
N GLY A 62 6.32 -12.00 24.36
CA GLY A 62 5.81 -10.65 24.11
C GLY A 62 6.74 -9.81 23.23
N GLY A 63 8.05 -9.88 23.47
CA GLY A 63 9.05 -9.20 22.65
C GLY A 63 9.08 -9.71 21.20
N TYR A 64 9.00 -11.03 21.01
CA TYR A 64 8.91 -11.63 19.68
C TYR A 64 7.64 -11.20 18.95
N ALA A 65 6.48 -11.24 19.62
CA ALA A 65 5.21 -10.79 19.05
C ALA A 65 5.22 -9.30 18.67
N ALA A 66 5.83 -8.46 19.50
CA ALA A 66 6.01 -7.03 19.21
C ALA A 66 6.91 -6.80 17.99
N GLY A 67 8.02 -7.55 17.88
CA GLY A 67 8.90 -7.50 16.72
C GLY A 67 8.21 -7.92 15.44
N PHE A 68 7.40 -8.99 15.49
CA PHE A 68 6.60 -9.43 14.36
C PHE A 68 5.56 -8.38 13.94
N TYR A 69 4.86 -7.79 14.91
CA TYR A 69 3.90 -6.72 14.65
C TYR A 69 4.58 -5.50 14.00
N GLN A 70 5.76 -5.12 14.49
CA GLN A 70 6.52 -4.01 13.95
C GLN A 70 6.97 -4.27 12.50
N ASP A 71 7.43 -5.48 12.18
CA ASP A 71 7.83 -5.85 10.82
C ASP A 71 6.66 -5.72 9.83
N VAL A 72 5.50 -6.26 10.19
CA VAL A 72 4.28 -6.14 9.38
C VAL A 72 3.84 -4.68 9.23
N ALA A 73 3.93 -3.89 10.31
CA ALA A 73 3.58 -2.47 10.28
C ALA A 73 4.48 -1.66 9.33
N VAL A 74 5.80 -1.85 9.42
CA VAL A 74 6.78 -1.18 8.55
C VAL A 74 6.56 -1.57 7.08
N GLN A 75 6.28 -2.85 6.82
CA GLN A 75 6.02 -3.33 5.46
C GLN A 75 4.73 -2.71 4.89
N SER A 76 3.69 -2.57 5.71
CA SER A 76 2.42 -1.92 5.34
C SER A 76 2.58 -0.42 5.06
N GLU A 77 3.32 0.29 5.92
CA GLU A 77 3.65 1.70 5.76
C GLU A 77 4.41 1.94 4.45
N SER A 78 5.43 1.12 4.17
CA SER A 78 6.21 1.20 2.94
C SER A 78 5.36 0.94 1.70
N ALA A 79 4.52 -0.09 1.72
CA ALA A 79 3.62 -0.40 0.61
C ALA A 79 2.64 0.75 0.33
N THR A 80 2.07 1.34 1.38
CA THR A 80 1.15 2.49 1.28
C THR A 80 1.86 3.72 0.72
N GLY A 81 3.05 4.04 1.26
CA GLY A 81 3.85 5.17 0.78
C GLY A 81 4.26 5.02 -0.69
N ASN A 82 4.60 3.80 -1.12
CA ASN A 82 4.91 3.50 -2.52
C ASN A 82 3.69 3.67 -3.42
N ALA A 83 2.51 3.18 -3.00
CA ALA A 83 1.27 3.32 -3.75
C ALA A 83 0.89 4.80 -3.96
N THR A 84 1.00 5.63 -2.93
CA THR A 84 0.77 7.09 -3.03
C THR A 84 1.73 7.74 -4.02
N GLN A 85 3.03 7.50 -3.87
CA GLN A 85 4.04 8.05 -4.79
C GLN A 85 3.80 7.64 -6.25
N GLN A 86 3.32 6.42 -6.47
CA GLN A 86 3.05 5.90 -7.81
C GLN A 86 1.78 6.52 -8.41
N SER A 87 0.77 6.79 -7.57
CA SER A 87 -0.41 7.57 -7.96
C SER A 87 -0.06 9.00 -8.34
N ASP A 88 0.79 9.68 -7.56
CA ASP A 88 1.23 11.04 -7.85
C ASP A 88 1.99 11.12 -9.17
N ARG A 89 2.91 10.17 -9.40
CA ARG A 89 3.65 10.06 -10.67
C ARG A 89 2.73 9.79 -11.86
N LEU A 90 1.71 8.96 -11.68
CA LEU A 90 0.72 8.70 -12.72
C LEU A 90 -0.05 9.99 -13.06
N GLN A 91 -0.50 10.73 -12.05
CA GLN A 91 -1.23 11.98 -12.25
C GLN A 91 -0.35 13.06 -12.90
N GLU A 92 0.92 13.14 -12.53
CA GLU A 92 1.88 14.04 -13.18
C GLU A 92 2.08 13.64 -14.66
N ALA A 93 2.27 12.35 -14.95
CA ALA A 93 2.43 11.86 -16.32
C ALA A 93 1.18 12.16 -17.17
N GLN A 94 -0.02 11.95 -16.63
CA GLN A 94 -1.28 12.30 -17.28
C GLN A 94 -1.40 13.80 -17.52
N SER A 95 -1.02 14.63 -16.55
CA SER A 95 -1.02 16.10 -16.71
C SER A 95 -0.08 16.55 -17.82
N ARG A 96 1.14 15.98 -17.88
CA ARG A 96 2.11 16.25 -18.95
C ARG A 96 1.61 15.77 -20.30
N GLN A 97 1.00 14.60 -20.37
CA GLN A 97 0.38 14.08 -21.60
C GLN A 97 -0.74 15.01 -22.09
N SER A 98 -1.61 15.47 -21.20
CA SER A 98 -2.69 16.42 -21.53
C SER A 98 -2.16 17.79 -21.94
N GLN A 99 -1.01 18.24 -21.43
CA GLN A 99 -0.40 19.50 -21.87
C GLN A 99 0.17 19.41 -23.29
N VAL A 100 0.73 18.26 -23.67
CA VAL A 100 1.33 18.07 -25.01
C VAL A 100 0.29 17.67 -26.05
N SER A 101 -0.68 16.83 -25.66
CA SER A 101 -1.75 16.37 -26.56
C SER A 101 -3.02 17.22 -26.50
N GLY A 102 -3.10 18.14 -25.55
CA GLY A 102 -4.21 19.06 -25.41
C GLY A 102 -4.23 20.05 -26.56
N VAL A 103 -5.33 20.04 -27.32
CA VAL A 103 -5.61 21.06 -28.32
C VAL A 103 -6.29 22.22 -27.61
N ASN A 104 -5.77 23.43 -27.77
CA ASN A 104 -6.39 24.60 -27.17
C ASN A 104 -7.56 25.03 -28.06
N LEU A 105 -8.78 24.64 -27.70
CA LEU A 105 -9.99 24.89 -28.51
C LEU A 105 -10.18 26.38 -28.84
N ASP A 106 -9.73 27.29 -27.99
CA ASP A 106 -9.81 28.73 -28.24
C ASP A 106 -8.81 29.16 -29.33
N GLU A 107 -7.62 28.56 -29.36
CA GLU A 107 -6.62 28.78 -30.40
C GLU A 107 -7.07 28.14 -31.72
N GLU A 108 -7.63 26.93 -31.68
CA GLU A 108 -8.19 26.25 -32.83
C GLU A 108 -9.40 27.00 -33.41
N LEU A 109 -10.26 27.56 -32.55
CA LEU A 109 -11.40 28.40 -32.94
C LEU A 109 -10.95 29.73 -33.51
N SER A 110 -9.93 30.37 -32.93
CA SER A 110 -9.32 31.58 -33.47
C SER A 110 -8.74 31.33 -34.86
N ASN A 111 -8.00 30.24 -35.04
CA ASN A 111 -7.48 29.81 -36.33
C ASN A 111 -8.61 29.51 -37.32
N MET A 112 -9.68 28.84 -36.88
CA MET A 112 -10.89 28.64 -37.70
C MET A 112 -11.54 29.95 -38.14
N MET A 113 -11.68 30.94 -37.24
CA MET A 113 -12.22 32.25 -37.60
C MET A 113 -11.33 32.98 -38.60
N ILE A 114 -10.00 32.89 -38.45
CA ILE A 114 -9.03 33.44 -39.41
C ILE A 114 -9.21 32.75 -40.77
N TYR A 115 -9.31 31.42 -40.81
CA TYR A 115 -9.54 30.69 -42.06
C TYR A 115 -10.87 31.05 -42.72
N GLN A 116 -11.94 31.19 -41.93
CA GLN A 116 -13.25 31.61 -42.43
C GLN A 116 -13.22 33.04 -42.98
N GLN A 117 -12.55 33.96 -42.28
CA GLN A 117 -12.37 35.33 -42.73
C GLN A 117 -11.53 35.42 -44.01
N ALA A 118 -10.42 34.67 -44.07
CA ALA A 118 -9.57 34.58 -45.26
C ALA A 118 -10.33 34.00 -46.46
N TYR A 119 -11.14 32.96 -46.24
CA TYR A 119 -11.99 32.36 -47.27
C TYR A 119 -13.04 33.36 -47.79
N GLY A 120 -13.72 34.07 -46.88
CA GLY A 120 -14.68 35.13 -47.24
C GLY A 120 -14.03 36.29 -48.01
N ALA A 121 -12.81 36.68 -47.63
CA ALA A 121 -12.03 37.68 -48.36
C ALA A 121 -11.64 37.19 -49.76
N GLY A 122 -11.18 35.94 -49.88
CA GLY A 122 -10.87 35.30 -51.16
C GLY A 122 -12.08 35.21 -52.09
N ALA A 123 -13.26 34.87 -51.57
CA ALA A 123 -14.50 34.84 -52.34
C ALA A 123 -14.90 36.23 -52.88
N ARG A 124 -14.71 37.29 -52.09
CA ARG A 124 -14.93 38.67 -52.57
C ARG A 124 -13.92 39.06 -53.65
N ILE A 125 -12.65 38.68 -53.50
CA ILE A 125 -11.63 38.92 -54.53
C ILE A 125 -12.03 38.22 -55.83
N LEU A 126 -12.51 36.96 -55.78
CA LEU A 126 -13.00 36.25 -56.96
C LEU A 126 -14.20 36.94 -57.62
N GLN A 127 -15.14 37.48 -56.82
CA GLN A 127 -16.24 38.28 -57.36
C GLN A 127 -15.75 39.54 -58.07
N VAL A 128 -14.76 40.25 -57.49
CA VAL A 128 -14.16 41.42 -58.14
C VAL A 128 -13.47 41.03 -59.45
N VAL A 129 -12.73 39.92 -59.47
CA VAL A 129 -12.09 39.40 -60.69
C VAL A 129 -13.14 39.05 -61.74
N GLN A 130 -14.25 38.39 -61.37
CA GLN A 130 -15.33 38.09 -62.30
C GLN A 130 -15.96 39.36 -62.87
N GLN A 131 -16.22 40.37 -62.05
CA GLN A 131 -16.74 41.66 -62.50
C GLN A 131 -15.78 42.36 -63.47
N MET A 132 -14.47 42.30 -63.21
CA MET A 132 -13.47 42.82 -64.15
C MET A 132 -13.47 42.05 -65.47
N TYR A 133 -13.63 40.72 -65.42
CA TYR A 133 -13.69 39.87 -66.60
C TYR A 133 -14.94 40.17 -67.44
N ASP A 134 -16.10 40.30 -66.80
CA ASP A 134 -17.36 40.65 -67.46
C ASP A 134 -17.27 42.03 -68.10
N THR A 135 -16.67 43.02 -67.42
CA THR A 135 -16.47 44.37 -67.95
C THR A 135 -15.57 44.35 -69.20
N LEU A 136 -14.49 43.56 -69.20
CA LEU A 136 -13.61 43.43 -70.37
C LEU A 136 -14.32 42.78 -71.56
N LEU A 137 -15.22 41.81 -71.31
CA LEU A 137 -15.99 41.14 -72.36
C LEU A 137 -17.12 42.02 -72.92
N GLN A 138 -17.64 42.96 -72.14
CA GLN A 138 -18.76 43.84 -72.52
C GLN A 138 -18.34 45.08 -73.33
N VAL A 139 -17.02 45.33 -73.47
CA VAL A 139 -16.45 46.45 -74.25
C VAL A 139 -16.12 46.05 -75.71
N ASN A 140 -16.53 44.86 -76.14
CA ASN A 140 -16.62 44.44 -77.55
C ASN A 140 -18.09 44.32 -77.99
#